data_AF-A0A2E0UY45-F1
#
_entry.id   AF-A0A2E0UY45-F1
#
_cell.length_a   1.000
_cell.length_b   1.000
_cell.length_c   1.000
_cell.angle_alpha   90.00
_cell.angle_beta   90.00
_cell.angle_gamma   90.00
#
_symmetry.space_group_name_H-M   'P 1'
#
loop_
_entity.id
_entity.type
_entity.pdbx_description
1 polymer ?
#
loop_
_entity_poly.entity_id
_entity_poly.type
_entity_poly.pdbx_seq_one_letter_code
_entity_poly.pdbx_strand_id
1 'polypeptide(L)'
;MNTFTEADIRDLDVALKVGILATINPQGQPHLTMLSSLRPYEKDKLVWGQFTEGLSKTFIQNNPKTGFLIMSLNKEVWFGKAQFTHNSQQGAEIENYNNLAMFRYNAYFGIHTVYYMDLISNSGRLALPMGSVIFSAVKTMAARFLAKKEQLPNVLNPWVKALFNKLDNLKFISYIDQDGFPIVLPVIQTQALDSHRILFATGAYTQDLSKLPKGTSVAVFAMSFDMEDVLLRGEFAGIQRVGGFNCGVIDIDWVYNAMPPKPQQIYPSLPVEAVSEF
;
A
#
# COMPACT_ATOMS: atom_id res chain seq x y z
N MET A 1 23.08 -5.97 -3.65
CA MET A 1 21.71 -6.40 -3.91
C MET A 1 21.37 -7.43 -2.85
N ASN A 2 20.45 -7.14 -1.94
CA ASN A 2 20.08 -8.10 -0.90
C ASN A 2 19.04 -9.06 -1.49
N THR A 3 19.23 -10.36 -1.26
CA THR A 3 18.25 -11.41 -1.54
C THR A 3 17.56 -11.83 -0.25
N PHE A 4 16.46 -12.57 -0.33
CA PHE A 4 15.84 -13.16 0.85
C PHE A 4 16.74 -14.28 1.41
N THR A 5 16.86 -14.31 2.74
CA THR A 5 17.52 -15.41 3.43
C THR A 5 16.57 -16.60 3.57
N GLU A 6 17.12 -17.79 3.86
CA GLU A 6 16.30 -18.97 4.15
C GLU A 6 15.40 -18.77 5.38
N ALA A 7 15.87 -17.97 6.35
CA ALA A 7 15.06 -17.55 7.49
C ALA A 7 13.91 -16.65 7.04
N ASP A 8 14.14 -15.69 6.14
CA ASP A 8 13.06 -14.83 5.62
C ASP A 8 12.01 -15.64 4.87
N ILE A 9 12.42 -16.59 4.02
CA ILE A 9 11.48 -17.44 3.27
C ILE A 9 10.58 -18.22 4.22
N ARG A 10 11.16 -18.85 5.25
CA ARG A 10 10.42 -19.60 6.25
C ARG A 10 9.51 -18.69 7.10
N ASP A 11 10.03 -17.56 7.57
CA ASP A 11 9.30 -16.69 8.50
C ASP A 11 8.16 -15.92 7.80
N LEU A 12 8.27 -15.69 6.49
CA LEU A 12 7.24 -15.05 5.65
C LEU A 12 6.25 -16.04 5.02
N ASP A 13 6.51 -17.35 5.09
CA ASP A 13 5.57 -18.40 4.70
C ASP A 13 4.52 -18.68 5.80
N VAL A 14 3.80 -17.62 6.16
CA VAL A 14 2.73 -17.63 7.17
C VAL A 14 1.45 -17.02 6.61
N ALA A 15 0.30 -17.47 7.12
CA ALA A 15 -1.00 -16.98 6.69
C ALA A 15 -1.26 -15.52 7.10
N LEU A 16 -0.76 -15.11 8.26
CA LEU A 16 -0.99 -13.78 8.82
C LEU A 16 0.25 -12.90 8.68
N LYS A 17 0.19 -12.00 7.71
CA LYS A 17 1.15 -10.92 7.46
C LYS A 17 0.47 -9.82 6.64
N VAL A 18 1.08 -8.64 6.63
CA VAL A 18 0.65 -7.57 5.73
C VAL A 18 1.53 -7.64 4.49
N GLY A 19 0.92 -7.88 3.33
CA GLY A 19 1.58 -7.75 2.03
C GLY A 19 0.95 -6.61 1.26
N ILE A 20 1.77 -5.68 0.77
CA ILE A 20 1.35 -4.55 -0.05
C ILE A 20 2.11 -4.64 -1.36
N LEU A 21 1.37 -4.62 -2.47
CA LEU A 21 1.92 -4.57 -3.81
C LEU A 21 1.62 -3.22 -4.44
N ALA A 22 2.65 -2.57 -4.96
CA ALA A 22 2.53 -1.42 -5.84
C ALA A 22 2.63 -1.85 -7.30
N THR A 23 1.65 -1.43 -8.08
CA THR A 23 1.63 -1.55 -9.55
C THR A 23 1.48 -0.18 -10.18
N ILE A 24 1.62 -0.10 -11.51
CA ILE A 24 1.53 1.14 -12.28
C ILE A 24 0.30 1.07 -13.16
N ASN A 25 -0.61 2.04 -13.01
CA ASN A 25 -1.81 2.09 -13.85
C ASN A 25 -1.47 2.56 -15.30
N PRO A 26 -2.42 2.48 -16.25
CA PRO A 26 -2.17 2.93 -17.62
C PRO A 26 -1.79 4.41 -17.77
N GLN A 27 -2.10 5.25 -16.78
CA GLN A 27 -1.74 6.67 -16.74
C GLN A 27 -0.33 6.91 -16.16
N GLY A 28 0.43 5.84 -15.83
CA GLY A 28 1.78 5.95 -15.26
C GLY A 28 1.79 6.30 -13.76
N GLN A 29 0.66 6.20 -13.07
CA GLN A 29 0.54 6.54 -11.66
C GLN A 29 0.60 5.29 -10.77
N PRO A 30 1.12 5.39 -9.54
CA PRO A 30 1.17 4.27 -8.61
C PRO A 30 -0.24 3.82 -8.17
N HIS A 31 -0.37 2.53 -7.91
CA HIS A 31 -1.56 1.90 -7.34
C HIS A 31 -1.13 0.89 -6.28
N LEU A 32 -1.72 0.95 -5.09
CA LEU A 32 -1.42 0.04 -3.99
C LEU A 32 -2.57 -0.96 -3.79
N THR A 33 -2.22 -2.23 -3.59
CA THR A 33 -3.18 -3.28 -3.25
C THR A 33 -2.64 -4.11 -2.10
N MET A 34 -3.50 -4.45 -1.14
CA MET A 34 -3.18 -5.42 -0.11
C MET A 34 -3.27 -6.84 -0.69
N LEU A 35 -2.17 -7.60 -0.59
CA LEU A 35 -2.06 -9.00 -0.99
C LEU A 35 -1.36 -9.75 0.16
N SER A 36 -2.13 -10.20 1.16
CA SER A 36 -1.58 -10.89 2.35
C SER A 36 -0.83 -12.18 2.04
N SER A 37 -1.08 -12.79 0.88
CA SER A 37 -0.37 -13.98 0.40
C SER A 37 1.04 -13.70 -0.11
N LEU A 38 1.37 -12.45 -0.42
CA LEU A 38 2.66 -12.08 -0.97
C LEU A 38 3.81 -12.55 -0.07
N ARG A 39 4.61 -13.48 -0.58
CA ARG A 39 5.78 -14.02 0.10
C ARG A 39 6.91 -14.33 -0.88
N PRO A 40 8.17 -14.36 -0.41
CA PRO A 40 9.22 -15.02 -1.16
C PRO A 40 8.99 -16.54 -1.16
N TYR A 41 9.44 -17.21 -2.22
CA TYR A 41 9.50 -18.68 -2.29
C TYR A 41 10.89 -19.19 -2.67
N GLU A 42 11.74 -18.30 -3.21
CA GLU A 42 13.17 -18.50 -3.40
C GLU A 42 13.92 -17.21 -3.00
N LYS A 43 15.26 -17.25 -2.99
CA LYS A 43 16.09 -16.12 -2.54
C LYS A 43 15.87 -14.86 -3.37
N ASP A 44 15.55 -15.02 -4.65
CA ASP A 44 15.36 -13.97 -5.63
C ASP A 44 13.97 -14.01 -6.29
N LYS A 45 12.99 -14.70 -5.68
CA LYS A 45 11.64 -14.82 -6.26
C LYS A 45 10.54 -14.61 -5.25
N LEU A 46 9.49 -13.95 -5.71
CA LEU A 46 8.27 -13.66 -4.97
C LEU A 46 7.07 -14.30 -5.66
N VAL A 47 6.09 -14.67 -4.84
CA VAL A 47 4.86 -15.28 -5.30
C VAL A 47 3.68 -14.73 -4.49
N TRP A 48 2.52 -14.61 -5.12
CA TRP A 48 1.26 -14.31 -4.46
C TRP A 48 0.09 -14.96 -5.16
N GLY A 49 -0.93 -15.34 -4.40
CA GLY A 49 -2.15 -15.92 -4.94
C GLY A 49 -3.30 -14.92 -5.05
N GLN A 50 -4.14 -15.08 -6.06
CA GLN A 50 -5.32 -14.26 -6.31
C GLN A 50 -6.53 -14.76 -5.51
N PHE A 51 -6.87 -13.99 -4.46
CA PHE A 51 -8.07 -14.22 -3.64
C PHE A 51 -9.25 -13.33 -4.03
N THR A 52 -8.93 -12.12 -4.47
CA THR A 52 -9.91 -11.10 -4.83
C THR A 52 -9.56 -10.55 -6.19
N GLU A 53 -10.60 -10.26 -6.96
CA GLU A 53 -10.49 -9.44 -8.16
C GLU A 53 -10.05 -8.02 -7.78
N GLY A 54 -9.34 -7.37 -8.70
CA GLY A 54 -8.87 -6.01 -8.46
C GLY A 54 -7.99 -5.49 -9.57
N LEU A 55 -7.93 -4.16 -9.69
CA LEU A 55 -7.28 -3.46 -10.79
C LEU A 55 -5.77 -3.78 -10.91
N SER A 56 -5.10 -4.09 -9.80
CA SER A 56 -3.68 -4.43 -9.81
C SER A 56 -3.32 -5.62 -10.71
N LYS A 57 -4.24 -6.58 -10.87
CA LYS A 57 -4.05 -7.76 -11.73
C LYS A 57 -4.05 -7.38 -13.21
N THR A 58 -4.84 -6.38 -13.59
CA THR A 58 -4.82 -5.82 -14.96
C THR A 58 -3.60 -4.93 -15.16
N PHE A 59 -3.25 -4.12 -14.16
CA PHE A 59 -2.13 -3.19 -14.26
C PHE A 59 -0.78 -3.90 -14.42
N ILE A 60 -0.56 -4.98 -13.67
CA ILE A 60 0.70 -5.72 -13.70
C ILE A 60 0.95 -6.44 -15.03
N GLN A 61 -0.12 -6.79 -15.77
CA GLN A 61 -0.01 -7.40 -17.11
C GLN A 61 0.42 -6.37 -18.16
N ASN A 62 0.01 -5.11 -18.00
CA ASN A 62 0.39 -4.03 -18.92
C ASN A 62 1.77 -3.44 -18.58
N ASN A 63 2.11 -3.39 -17.29
CA ASN A 63 3.41 -2.93 -16.82
C ASN A 63 3.94 -3.88 -15.73
N PRO A 64 4.98 -4.68 -16.02
CA PRO A 64 5.44 -5.70 -15.10
C PRO A 64 6.26 -5.16 -13.93
N LYS A 65 6.61 -3.86 -13.90
CA LYS A 65 7.40 -3.27 -12.83
C LYS A 65 6.55 -3.11 -11.57
N THR A 66 7.01 -3.68 -10.46
CA THR A 66 6.31 -3.61 -9.18
C THR A 66 7.22 -3.19 -8.03
N GLY A 67 6.58 -2.66 -6.99
CA GLY A 67 7.16 -2.43 -5.68
C GLY A 67 6.42 -3.30 -4.69
N PHE A 68 7.09 -3.75 -3.64
CA PHE A 68 6.44 -4.54 -2.60
C PHE A 68 6.83 -4.08 -1.22
N LEU A 69 5.95 -4.38 -0.27
CA LEU A 69 6.25 -4.35 1.14
C LEU A 69 5.59 -5.56 1.81
N ILE A 70 6.36 -6.28 2.63
CA ILE A 70 5.87 -7.35 3.49
C ILE A 70 6.19 -6.94 4.93
N MET A 71 5.21 -7.06 5.82
CA MET A 71 5.37 -6.77 7.24
C MET A 71 4.82 -7.93 8.08
N SER A 72 5.66 -8.42 8.98
CA SER A 72 5.29 -9.44 9.95
C SER A 72 4.49 -8.83 11.11
N LEU A 73 3.77 -9.67 11.87
CA LEU A 73 3.07 -9.23 13.09
C LEU A 73 4.04 -8.73 14.17
N ASN A 74 5.31 -9.16 14.10
CA ASN A 74 6.39 -8.69 14.97
C ASN A 74 6.95 -7.31 14.56
N LYS A 75 6.32 -6.64 13.57
CA LYS A 75 6.70 -5.33 13.06
C LYS A 75 8.09 -5.33 12.41
N GLU A 76 8.48 -6.46 11.83
CA GLU A 76 9.60 -6.54 10.89
C GLU A 76 9.06 -6.25 9.48
N VAL A 77 9.84 -5.53 8.68
CA VAL A 77 9.44 -5.03 7.37
C VAL A 77 10.53 -5.37 6.36
N TRP A 78 10.09 -5.85 5.20
CA TRP A 78 10.86 -6.00 3.97
C TRP A 78 10.16 -5.18 2.91
N PHE A 79 10.91 -4.39 2.15
CA PHE A 79 10.35 -3.69 1.00
C PHE A 79 11.38 -3.64 -0.12
N GLY A 80 10.91 -3.49 -1.34
CA GLY A 80 11.79 -3.60 -2.48
C GLY A 80 11.05 -3.50 -3.81
N LYS A 81 11.78 -3.85 -4.86
CA LYS A 81 11.31 -3.84 -6.24
C LYS A 81 11.28 -5.27 -6.76
N ALA A 82 10.28 -5.58 -7.56
CA ALA A 82 10.17 -6.86 -8.24
C ALA A 82 9.64 -6.65 -9.66
N GLN A 83 9.83 -7.65 -10.51
CA GLN A 83 9.31 -7.65 -11.87
C GLN A 83 8.42 -8.86 -12.07
N PHE A 84 7.18 -8.61 -12.45
CA PHE A 84 6.25 -9.66 -12.83
C PHE A 84 6.75 -10.45 -14.03
N THR A 85 6.59 -11.76 -13.96
CA THR A 85 7.03 -12.68 -15.03
C THR A 85 5.85 -13.37 -15.68
N HIS A 86 5.07 -14.12 -14.90
CA HIS A 86 3.94 -14.90 -15.40
C HIS A 86 2.97 -15.24 -14.27
N ASN A 87 1.78 -15.67 -14.65
CA ASN A 87 0.85 -16.34 -13.75
C ASN A 87 0.70 -17.80 -14.14
N SER A 88 0.23 -18.61 -13.20
CA SER A 88 -0.07 -20.02 -13.42
C SER A 88 -1.36 -20.39 -12.69
N GLN A 89 -2.07 -21.36 -13.24
CA GLN A 89 -3.23 -22.02 -12.63
C GLN A 89 -2.90 -23.47 -12.19
N GLN A 90 -1.62 -23.88 -12.32
CA GLN A 90 -1.12 -25.17 -11.84
C GLN A 90 0.24 -25.03 -11.15
N GLY A 91 0.65 -26.04 -10.38
CA GLY A 91 1.99 -26.15 -9.79
C GLY A 91 2.04 -26.07 -8.27
N ALA A 92 3.25 -26.27 -7.73
CA ALA A 92 3.48 -26.46 -6.30
C ALA A 92 3.01 -25.29 -5.43
N GLU A 93 3.12 -24.04 -5.89
CA GLU A 93 2.68 -22.88 -5.11
C GLU A 93 1.15 -22.82 -4.97
N ILE A 94 0.39 -23.25 -5.98
CA ILE A 94 -1.07 -23.34 -5.87
C ILE A 94 -1.48 -24.40 -4.85
N GLU A 95 -0.83 -25.56 -4.89
CA GLU A 95 -1.04 -26.62 -3.91
C GLU A 95 -0.66 -26.14 -2.50
N ASN A 96 0.47 -25.45 -2.36
CA ASN A 96 0.91 -24.88 -1.08
C ASN A 96 -0.16 -23.93 -0.53
N TYR A 97 -0.62 -22.97 -1.33
CA TYR A 97 -1.67 -22.04 -0.91
C TYR A 97 -2.96 -22.75 -0.50
N ASN A 98 -3.44 -23.69 -1.30
CA ASN A 98 -4.69 -24.41 -1.01
C ASN A 98 -4.58 -25.34 0.21
N ASN A 99 -3.36 -25.70 0.62
CA ASN A 99 -3.11 -26.51 1.81
C ASN A 99 -2.96 -25.68 3.11
N LEU A 100 -2.83 -24.35 3.04
CA LEU A 100 -2.80 -23.51 4.24
C LEU A 100 -4.10 -23.66 5.04
N ALA A 101 -3.99 -23.70 6.38
CA ALA A 101 -5.11 -24.00 7.27
C ALA A 101 -6.34 -23.09 7.07
N MET A 102 -6.13 -21.84 6.67
CA MET A 102 -7.19 -20.87 6.37
C MET A 102 -8.02 -21.26 5.12
N PHE A 103 -7.44 -21.99 4.17
CA PHE A 103 -8.05 -22.29 2.86
C PHE A 103 -8.46 -23.75 2.73
N ARG A 104 -7.76 -24.65 3.43
CA ARG A 104 -8.00 -26.11 3.41
C ARG A 104 -9.43 -26.52 3.75
N TYR A 105 -10.13 -25.73 4.59
CA TYR A 105 -11.51 -26.02 5.01
C TYR A 105 -12.56 -25.11 4.37
N ASN A 106 -12.16 -24.24 3.44
CA ASN A 106 -13.06 -23.33 2.74
C ASN A 106 -13.25 -23.79 1.30
N ALA A 107 -14.30 -24.58 1.06
CA ALA A 107 -14.63 -25.14 -0.27
C ALA A 107 -14.89 -24.08 -1.36
N TYR A 108 -15.08 -22.81 -0.97
CA TYR A 108 -15.34 -21.68 -1.87
C TYR A 108 -14.14 -20.73 -2.06
N PHE A 109 -13.07 -20.88 -1.27
CA PHE A 109 -11.94 -19.94 -1.22
C PHE A 109 -10.60 -20.60 -1.61
N GLY A 110 -10.61 -21.48 -2.61
CA GLY A 110 -9.38 -21.96 -3.24
C GLY A 110 -8.76 -20.88 -4.13
N ILE A 111 -7.44 -20.78 -4.14
CA ILE A 111 -6.73 -19.96 -5.12
C ILE A 111 -6.70 -20.73 -6.43
N HIS A 112 -7.15 -20.08 -7.50
CA HIS A 112 -7.12 -20.63 -8.86
C HIS A 112 -5.98 -20.05 -9.70
N THR A 113 -5.42 -18.89 -9.33
CA THR A 113 -4.31 -18.25 -10.05
C THR A 113 -3.24 -17.75 -9.08
N VAL A 114 -1.99 -18.08 -9.38
CA VAL A 114 -0.80 -17.61 -8.67
C VAL A 114 0.07 -16.79 -9.61
N TYR A 115 0.69 -15.74 -9.09
CA TYR A 115 1.51 -14.78 -9.82
C TYR A 115 2.94 -14.83 -9.31
N TYR A 116 3.89 -14.87 -10.24
CA TYR A 116 5.32 -14.97 -9.96
C TYR A 116 6.04 -13.69 -10.34
N MET A 117 7.05 -13.32 -9.55
CA MET A 117 7.86 -12.13 -9.78
C MET A 117 9.32 -12.42 -9.46
N ASP A 118 10.23 -11.88 -10.27
CA ASP A 118 11.67 -11.89 -10.00
C ASP A 118 12.04 -10.68 -9.14
N LEU A 119 12.90 -10.88 -8.15
CA LEU A 119 13.36 -9.85 -7.23
C LEU A 119 14.38 -8.93 -7.90
N ILE A 120 14.12 -7.62 -7.87
CA ILE A 120 15.03 -6.60 -8.39
C ILE A 120 15.82 -5.94 -7.26
N SER A 121 15.18 -5.70 -6.12
CA SER A 121 15.88 -5.19 -4.94
C SER A 121 15.10 -5.51 -3.67
N ASN A 122 15.81 -5.61 -2.55
CA ASN A 122 15.25 -5.85 -1.23
C ASN A 122 15.97 -4.97 -0.22
N SER A 123 15.24 -4.39 0.72
CA SER A 123 15.78 -3.74 1.90
C SER A 123 16.53 -4.72 2.80
N GLY A 124 16.14 -6.00 2.77
CA GLY A 124 16.41 -6.95 3.84
C GLY A 124 15.46 -6.74 5.01
N ARG A 125 15.63 -7.55 6.07
CA ARG A 125 14.82 -7.50 7.28
C ARG A 125 15.14 -6.25 8.10
N LEU A 126 14.16 -5.36 8.25
CA LEU A 126 14.27 -4.14 9.05
C LEU A 126 13.21 -4.13 10.16
N ALA A 127 13.57 -3.68 11.36
CA ALA A 127 12.57 -3.40 12.39
C ALA A 127 11.84 -2.09 12.06
N LEU A 128 10.50 -2.09 12.14
CA LEU A 128 9.70 -0.87 12.04
C LEU A 128 10.08 0.05 13.22
N PRO A 129 10.52 1.30 12.97
CA PRO A 129 11.05 2.16 14.02
C PRO A 129 9.92 2.80 14.83
N MET A 130 9.22 2.00 15.63
CA MET A 130 7.98 2.37 16.32
C MET A 130 8.10 3.62 17.18
N GLY A 131 9.24 3.83 17.86
CA GLY A 131 9.48 5.07 18.61
C GLY A 131 9.37 6.29 17.70
N SER A 132 10.09 6.28 16.57
CA SER A 132 10.04 7.38 15.60
C SER A 132 8.64 7.55 14.97
N VAL A 133 7.92 6.45 14.71
CA VAL A 133 6.55 6.47 14.18
C VAL A 133 5.59 7.14 15.16
N ILE A 134 5.61 6.74 16.44
CA ILE A 134 4.75 7.29 17.49
C ILE A 134 5.04 8.78 17.69
N PHE A 135 6.32 9.17 17.83
CA PHE A 135 6.67 10.59 17.95
C PHE A 135 6.27 11.40 16.72
N SER A 136 6.41 10.84 15.52
CA SER A 136 5.96 11.48 14.29
C SER A 136 4.45 11.60 14.22
N ALA A 137 3.69 10.62 14.72
CA ALA A 137 2.23 10.67 14.79
C ALA A 137 1.73 11.78 15.72
N VAL A 138 2.35 11.94 16.89
CA VAL A 138 2.03 13.03 17.83
C VAL A 138 2.36 14.39 17.20
N LYS A 139 3.53 14.54 16.57
CA LYS A 139 3.88 15.76 15.82
C LYS A 139 2.89 16.06 14.70
N THR A 140 2.48 15.05 13.95
CA THR A 140 1.49 15.17 12.87
C THR A 140 0.15 15.66 13.41
N MET A 141 -0.29 15.12 14.55
CA MET A 141 -1.52 15.52 15.23
C MET A 141 -1.46 16.98 15.70
N ALA A 142 -0.35 17.39 16.31
CA ALA A 142 -0.13 18.78 16.74
C ALA A 142 -0.06 19.74 15.54
N ALA A 143 0.67 19.37 14.49
CA ALA A 143 0.75 20.12 13.24
C ALA A 143 -0.63 20.33 12.62
N ARG A 144 -1.45 19.27 12.53
CA ARG A 144 -2.84 19.32 12.05
C ARG A 144 -3.71 20.28 12.89
N PHE A 145 -3.58 20.23 14.21
CA PHE A 145 -4.38 21.06 15.11
C PHE A 145 -4.05 22.55 14.98
N LEU A 146 -2.77 22.87 14.79
CA LEU A 146 -2.27 24.26 14.65
C LEU A 146 -2.31 24.79 13.21
N ALA A 147 -2.61 23.93 12.22
CA ALA A 147 -2.60 24.31 10.81
C ALA A 147 -3.81 25.18 10.43
N LYS A 148 -3.57 26.13 9.53
CA LYS A 148 -4.65 26.81 8.80
C LYS A 148 -5.29 25.79 7.85
N LYS A 149 -6.58 25.54 8.01
CA LYS A 149 -7.35 24.62 7.16
C LYS A 149 -7.93 25.38 5.97
N GLU A 150 -7.97 24.71 4.83
CA GLU A 150 -8.60 25.23 3.62
C GLU A 150 -10.02 24.67 3.49
N GLN A 151 -10.93 25.49 2.96
CA GLN A 151 -12.29 25.10 2.62
C GLN A 151 -12.38 24.88 1.12
N LEU A 152 -11.79 23.76 0.67
CA LEU A 152 -11.88 23.27 -0.70
C LEU A 152 -12.89 22.11 -0.78
N PRO A 153 -13.29 21.66 -1.99
CA PRO A 153 -14.26 20.58 -2.16
C PRO A 153 -13.97 19.36 -1.27
N ASN A 154 -15.03 18.70 -0.82
CA ASN A 154 -14.93 17.59 0.12
C ASN A 154 -14.48 16.28 -0.57
N VAL A 155 -13.19 16.19 -0.89
CA VAL A 155 -12.55 14.99 -1.47
C VAL A 155 -12.52 13.84 -0.45
N LEU A 156 -12.12 14.15 0.78
CA LEU A 156 -12.00 13.23 1.91
C LEU A 156 -13.27 13.28 2.76
N ASN A 157 -14.13 12.28 2.58
CA ASN A 157 -15.33 12.12 3.40
C ASN A 157 -15.00 11.85 4.90
N PRO A 158 -15.96 11.96 5.83
CA PRO A 158 -15.71 11.76 7.25
C PRO A 158 -15.12 10.40 7.62
N TRP A 159 -15.50 9.33 6.91
CA TRP A 159 -14.98 7.98 7.16
C TRP A 159 -13.50 7.86 6.75
N VAL A 160 -13.11 8.37 5.57
CA VAL A 160 -11.71 8.40 5.14
C VAL A 160 -10.86 9.18 6.14
N LYS A 161 -11.36 10.34 6.61
CA LYS A 161 -10.69 11.13 7.64
C LYS A 161 -10.54 10.34 8.94
N ALA A 162 -11.57 9.64 9.39
CA ALA A 162 -11.52 8.83 10.61
C ALA A 162 -10.48 7.69 10.49
N LEU A 163 -10.48 6.97 9.37
CA LEU A 163 -9.54 5.88 9.09
C LEU A 163 -8.09 6.38 9.09
N PHE A 164 -7.81 7.53 8.47
CA PHE A 164 -6.47 8.14 8.49
C PHE A 164 -6.08 8.72 9.84
N ASN A 165 -7.03 9.19 10.65
CA ASN A 165 -6.74 9.81 11.94
C ASN A 165 -6.50 8.78 13.06
N LYS A 166 -6.89 7.52 12.87
CA LYS A 166 -6.60 6.41 13.80
C LYS A 166 -5.11 6.04 13.75
N LEU A 167 -4.47 5.95 14.91
CA LEU A 167 -3.02 5.76 15.01
C LEU A 167 -2.54 4.31 14.92
N ASP A 168 -3.43 3.35 15.20
CA ASP A 168 -3.22 1.91 15.07
C ASP A 168 -3.42 1.42 13.62
N ASN A 169 -4.05 2.23 12.75
CA ASN A 169 -4.20 1.91 11.33
C ASN A 169 -2.87 2.04 10.58
N LEU A 170 -2.59 1.04 9.74
CA LEU A 170 -1.39 1.01 8.90
C LEU A 170 -1.60 1.84 7.65
N LYS A 171 -0.54 2.54 7.24
CA LYS A 171 -0.59 3.46 6.10
C LYS A 171 0.69 3.36 5.32
N PHE A 172 0.57 3.34 4.00
CA PHE A 172 1.67 3.11 3.08
C PHE A 172 1.59 4.12 1.94
N ILE A 173 2.74 4.63 1.52
CA ILE A 173 2.86 5.52 0.37
C ILE A 173 3.62 4.81 -0.74
N SER A 174 3.24 5.08 -1.98
CA SER A 174 3.97 4.67 -3.17
C SER A 174 4.09 5.77 -4.19
N TYR A 175 5.22 5.77 -4.88
CA TYR A 175 5.56 6.64 -6.00
C TYR A 175 6.46 5.89 -6.98
N ILE A 176 6.53 6.36 -8.21
CA ILE A 176 7.40 5.79 -9.24
C ILE A 176 8.79 6.41 -9.10
N ASP A 177 9.80 5.58 -8.89
CA ASP A 177 11.19 6.01 -8.76
C ASP A 177 11.83 6.26 -10.15
N GLN A 178 13.02 6.82 -10.18
CA GLN A 178 13.73 7.22 -11.41
C GLN A 178 13.99 6.06 -12.38
N ASP A 179 14.11 4.82 -11.88
CA ASP A 179 14.26 3.61 -12.70
C ASP A 179 12.92 3.06 -13.24
N GLY A 180 11.82 3.77 -12.96
CA GLY A 180 10.47 3.44 -13.38
C GLY A 180 9.81 2.34 -12.56
N PHE A 181 10.43 1.84 -11.49
CA PHE A 181 9.77 0.92 -10.55
C PHE A 181 9.05 1.71 -9.46
N PRO A 182 7.87 1.26 -9.01
CA PRO A 182 7.26 1.84 -7.83
C PRO A 182 8.04 1.43 -6.57
N ILE A 183 8.07 2.33 -5.59
CA ILE A 183 8.58 2.06 -4.23
C ILE A 183 7.39 2.07 -3.27
N VAL A 184 7.45 1.26 -2.20
CA VAL A 184 6.45 1.27 -1.11
C VAL A 184 7.14 1.56 0.21
N LEU A 185 6.64 2.55 0.97
CA LEU A 185 7.18 2.93 2.27
C LEU A 185 6.07 3.01 3.33
N PRO A 186 6.34 2.62 4.59
CA PRO A 186 5.44 2.90 5.71
C PRO A 186 5.36 4.39 6.01
N VAL A 187 4.14 4.90 6.12
CA VAL A 187 3.82 6.26 6.58
C VAL A 187 2.67 6.24 7.60
N ILE A 188 2.76 5.34 8.58
CA ILE A 188 1.72 5.05 9.60
C ILE A 188 1.25 6.32 10.32
N GLN A 189 2.15 7.29 10.50
CA GLN A 189 1.87 8.56 11.16
C GLN A 189 0.97 9.52 10.36
N THR A 190 0.67 9.21 9.10
CA THR A 190 -0.13 10.07 8.21
C THR A 190 -1.52 10.30 8.76
N GLN A 191 -2.01 11.53 8.69
CA GLN A 191 -3.34 11.94 9.14
C GLN A 191 -3.98 12.89 8.13
N ALA A 192 -5.31 12.99 8.16
CA ALA A 192 -6.03 13.97 7.34
C ALA A 192 -5.85 15.38 7.89
N LEU A 193 -5.33 16.30 7.07
CA LEU A 193 -5.17 17.71 7.41
C LEU A 193 -6.54 18.42 7.39
N ASP A 194 -7.24 18.27 6.28
CA ASP A 194 -8.52 18.89 5.97
C ASP A 194 -9.32 18.04 4.96
N SER A 195 -10.15 18.66 4.12
CA SER A 195 -11.05 17.98 3.19
C SER A 195 -10.41 17.44 1.93
N HIS A 196 -9.17 17.78 1.63
CA HIS A 196 -8.49 17.34 0.40
C HIS A 196 -7.01 17.08 0.63
N ARG A 197 -6.47 17.33 1.83
CA ARG A 197 -5.06 17.08 2.14
C ARG A 197 -4.86 16.07 3.24
N ILE A 198 -3.81 15.29 3.10
CA ILE A 198 -3.21 14.49 4.17
C ILE A 198 -1.81 15.00 4.45
N LEU A 199 -1.33 14.78 5.68
CA LEU A 199 0.03 15.13 6.07
C LEU A 199 0.68 14.04 6.92
N PHE A 200 2.01 14.02 6.93
CA PHE A 200 2.80 13.25 7.87
C PHE A 200 4.01 14.07 8.33
N ALA A 201 4.30 14.08 9.62
CA ALA A 201 5.53 14.65 10.13
C ALA A 201 6.74 13.80 9.71
N THR A 202 7.82 14.47 9.32
CA THR A 202 9.08 13.81 8.99
C THR A 202 9.76 13.32 10.27
N GLY A 203 10.05 12.03 10.36
CA GLY A 203 10.80 11.45 11.47
C GLY A 203 11.04 9.95 11.35
N ALA A 204 10.02 9.19 10.93
CA ALA A 204 10.19 7.83 10.45
C ALA A 204 10.53 7.83 8.95
N TYR A 205 11.43 6.96 8.50
CA TYR A 205 11.83 6.81 7.09
C TYR A 205 12.26 8.12 6.41
N THR A 206 12.84 9.07 7.15
CA THR A 206 13.18 10.40 6.63
C THR A 206 14.12 10.35 5.43
N GLN A 207 15.11 9.46 5.43
CA GLN A 207 16.08 9.33 4.32
C GLN A 207 15.42 8.89 3.02
N ASP A 208 14.35 8.09 3.09
CA ASP A 208 13.62 7.62 1.91
C ASP A 208 12.54 8.61 1.50
N LEU A 209 11.83 9.20 2.46
CA LEU A 209 10.81 10.22 2.21
C LEU A 209 11.40 11.54 1.71
N SER A 210 12.65 11.88 2.06
CA SER A 210 13.33 13.07 1.53
C SER A 210 13.71 12.97 0.06
N LYS A 211 13.73 11.74 -0.51
CA LYS A 211 14.02 11.52 -1.93
C LYS A 211 12.80 11.83 -2.80
N LEU A 212 11.60 11.86 -2.23
CA LEU A 212 10.35 12.12 -2.95
C LEU A 212 10.29 13.59 -3.41
N PRO A 213 10.36 13.87 -4.73
CA PRO A 213 10.32 15.23 -5.23
C PRO A 213 8.92 15.84 -5.07
N LYS A 214 8.86 17.16 -4.81
CA LYS A 214 7.61 17.92 -4.92
C LYS A 214 7.03 17.79 -6.34
N GLY A 215 5.71 17.67 -6.45
CA GLY A 215 5.00 17.49 -7.72
C GLY A 215 4.87 16.03 -8.15
N THR A 216 5.38 15.08 -7.36
CA THR A 216 5.31 13.66 -7.70
C THR A 216 3.90 13.13 -7.46
N SER A 217 3.36 12.40 -8.43
CA SER A 217 2.11 11.65 -8.24
C SER A 217 2.35 10.48 -7.29
N VAL A 218 1.53 10.39 -6.25
CA VAL A 218 1.65 9.38 -5.20
C VAL A 218 0.34 8.66 -4.97
N ALA A 219 0.43 7.43 -4.50
CA ALA A 219 -0.68 6.66 -3.95
C ALA A 219 -0.48 6.47 -2.46
N VAL A 220 -1.54 6.63 -1.67
CA VAL A 220 -1.51 6.38 -0.23
C VAL A 220 -2.62 5.40 0.13
N PHE A 221 -2.23 4.25 0.66
CA PHE A 221 -3.14 3.21 1.09
C PHE A 221 -3.22 3.22 2.62
N ALA A 222 -4.42 3.22 3.17
CA ALA A 222 -4.66 3.07 4.59
C ALA A 222 -5.51 1.83 4.84
N MET A 223 -5.20 1.09 5.89
CA MET A 223 -5.94 -0.09 6.31
C MET A 223 -6.00 -0.23 7.83
N SER A 224 -7.07 -0.87 8.31
CA SER A 224 -7.22 -1.35 9.68
C SER A 224 -7.10 -2.89 9.75
N PHE A 225 -6.92 -3.44 10.95
CA PHE A 225 -7.05 -4.88 11.17
C PHE A 225 -8.52 -5.34 11.23
N ASP A 226 -9.47 -4.40 11.23
CA ASP A 226 -10.92 -4.64 11.12
C ASP A 226 -11.37 -4.77 9.66
N MET A 227 -10.42 -5.01 8.73
CA MET A 227 -10.64 -5.16 7.28
C MET A 227 -11.23 -3.93 6.59
N GLU A 228 -11.00 -2.73 7.14
CA GLU A 228 -11.31 -1.49 6.43
C GLU A 228 -10.08 -1.00 5.65
N ASP A 229 -10.25 -0.63 4.39
CA ASP A 229 -9.19 -0.02 3.60
C ASP A 229 -9.66 1.08 2.64
N VAL A 230 -8.74 1.98 2.30
CA VAL A 230 -8.96 2.99 1.25
C VAL A 230 -7.65 3.29 0.53
N LEU A 231 -7.76 3.50 -0.78
CA LEU A 231 -6.67 3.97 -1.62
C LEU A 231 -6.91 5.42 -2.04
N LEU A 232 -5.95 6.29 -1.73
CA LEU A 232 -5.91 7.67 -2.19
C LEU A 232 -4.87 7.82 -3.30
N ARG A 233 -5.10 8.76 -4.21
CA ARG A 233 -4.10 9.26 -5.14
C ARG A 233 -4.09 10.79 -5.12
N GLY A 234 -2.92 11.35 -5.40
CA GLY A 234 -2.74 12.80 -5.36
C GLY A 234 -1.33 13.21 -5.71
N GLU A 235 -1.02 14.48 -5.47
CA GLU A 235 0.28 15.09 -5.71
C GLU A 235 0.99 15.39 -4.40
N PHE A 236 2.27 15.01 -4.30
CA PHE A 236 3.10 15.38 -3.16
C PHE A 236 3.49 16.86 -3.24
N ALA A 237 2.91 17.69 -2.38
CA ALA A 237 3.17 19.12 -2.29
C ALA A 237 4.58 19.47 -1.72
N GLY A 238 5.34 18.46 -1.31
CA GLY A 238 6.68 18.60 -0.74
C GLY A 238 6.68 18.57 0.79
N ILE A 239 7.89 18.64 1.35
CA ILE A 239 8.09 18.83 2.80
C ILE A 239 8.02 20.32 3.09
N GLN A 240 7.07 20.72 3.95
CA GLN A 240 6.82 22.11 4.32
C GLN A 240 6.51 22.25 5.81
N ARG A 241 6.54 23.49 6.30
CA ARG A 241 6.30 23.79 7.72
C ARG A 241 4.81 23.96 7.99
N VAL A 242 4.20 22.98 8.66
CA VAL A 242 2.78 22.96 9.01
C VAL A 242 2.65 22.98 10.52
N GLY A 243 1.97 24.00 11.08
CA GLY A 243 1.82 24.14 12.53
C GLY A 243 3.15 24.15 13.30
N GLY A 244 4.24 24.64 12.67
CA GLY A 244 5.58 24.68 13.26
C GLY A 244 6.44 23.43 13.06
N PHE A 245 5.90 22.35 12.48
CA PHE A 245 6.61 21.08 12.24
C PHE A 245 6.89 20.86 10.76
N ASN A 246 7.99 20.17 10.44
CA ASN A 246 8.26 19.72 9.07
C ASN A 246 7.35 18.54 8.74
N CYS A 247 6.49 18.73 7.75
CA CYS A 247 5.50 17.74 7.33
C CYS A 247 5.54 17.58 5.81
N GLY A 248 5.53 16.33 5.35
CA GLY A 248 5.13 16.03 3.98
C GLY A 248 3.63 16.25 3.86
N VAL A 249 3.20 16.93 2.79
CA VAL A 249 1.78 17.19 2.50
C VAL A 249 1.45 16.62 1.13
N ILE A 250 0.27 16.03 1.03
CA ILE A 250 -0.24 15.47 -0.23
C ILE A 250 -1.62 16.07 -0.49
N ASP A 251 -1.78 16.66 -1.66
CA ASP A 251 -3.05 17.14 -2.18
C ASP A 251 -3.74 15.97 -2.90
N ILE A 252 -4.91 15.57 -2.39
CA ILE A 252 -5.66 14.41 -2.84
C ILE A 252 -6.70 14.84 -3.87
N ASP A 253 -6.70 14.16 -5.00
CA ASP A 253 -7.64 14.38 -6.12
C ASP A 253 -8.44 13.13 -6.49
N TRP A 254 -8.12 11.98 -5.89
CA TRP A 254 -8.76 10.71 -6.18
C TRP A 254 -8.85 9.81 -4.95
N VAL A 255 -10.02 9.19 -4.75
CA VAL A 255 -10.31 8.30 -3.62
C VAL A 255 -10.99 7.05 -4.15
N TYR A 256 -10.53 5.88 -3.70
CA TYR A 256 -11.03 4.58 -4.14
C TYR A 256 -11.20 3.62 -2.96
N ASN A 257 -12.38 3.01 -2.91
CA ASN A 257 -12.65 1.88 -2.03
C ASN A 257 -12.10 0.61 -2.70
N ALA A 258 -11.15 -0.08 -2.08
CA ALA A 258 -10.66 -1.38 -2.58
C ALA A 258 -11.37 -2.57 -1.93
N MET A 259 -12.23 -2.33 -0.93
CA MET A 259 -12.93 -3.38 -0.20
C MET A 259 -14.04 -4.04 -1.05
N PRO A 260 -14.18 -5.38 -0.96
CA PRO A 260 -15.37 -6.09 -1.44
C PRO A 260 -16.66 -5.61 -0.74
N PRO A 261 -17.86 -5.81 -1.34
CA PRO A 261 -18.10 -6.43 -2.65
C PRO A 261 -18.04 -5.43 -3.81
N LYS A 262 -17.94 -4.13 -3.54
CA LYS A 262 -17.99 -3.09 -4.56
C LYS A 262 -16.76 -2.19 -4.52
N PRO A 263 -15.61 -2.68 -5.03
CA PRO A 263 -14.45 -1.83 -5.25
C PRO A 263 -14.78 -0.76 -6.28
N GLN A 264 -14.74 0.52 -5.88
CA GLN A 264 -15.17 1.61 -6.75
C GLN A 264 -14.52 2.94 -6.36
N GLN A 265 -14.47 3.84 -7.33
CA GLN A 265 -14.08 5.22 -7.11
C GLN A 265 -15.11 5.93 -6.23
N ILE A 266 -14.65 6.56 -5.16
CA ILE A 266 -15.44 7.43 -4.27
C ILE A 266 -15.36 8.88 -4.77
N TYR A 267 -14.18 9.32 -5.18
CA TYR A 267 -13.94 10.66 -5.68
C TYR A 267 -12.97 10.66 -6.87
N PRO A 268 -13.20 11.48 -7.92
CA PRO A 268 -14.43 12.25 -8.18
C PRO A 268 -15.67 11.35 -8.26
N SER A 269 -16.84 11.85 -7.87
CA SER A 269 -18.07 11.04 -7.90
C SER A 269 -18.37 10.60 -9.33
N LEU A 270 -18.54 9.30 -9.54
CA LEU A 270 -19.01 8.78 -10.82
C LEU A 270 -20.54 8.97 -10.95
N PRO A 271 -21.06 9.22 -12.16
CA PRO A 271 -22.50 9.24 -12.39
C PRO A 271 -23.13 7.90 -11.95
N VAL A 272 -24.29 7.97 -11.33
CA VAL A 272 -25.07 6.76 -11.02
C VAL A 272 -25.88 6.41 -12.25
N GLU A 273 -25.51 5.33 -12.92
CA GLU A 273 -26.26 4.78 -14.05
C GLU A 273 -27.18 3.66 -13.56
N ALA A 274 -28.42 3.63 -14.07
CA ALA A 274 -29.34 2.54 -13.79
C ALA A 274 -28.87 1.27 -14.50
N VAL A 275 -28.91 0.13 -13.81
CA VAL A 275 -28.63 -1.17 -14.43
C VAL A 275 -29.76 -1.48 -15.40
N SER A 276 -29.49 -1.38 -16.70
CA SER A 276 -30.49 -1.58 -17.76
C SER A 276 -30.53 -3.00 -18.32
N GLU A 277 -29.50 -3.82 -18.07
CA GLU A 277 -29.41 -5.20 -18.55
C GLU A 277 -28.95 -6.12 -17.40
N PHE A 278 -29.59 -7.28 -17.28
CA PHE A 278 -29.32 -8.34 -16.29
C PHE A 278 -28.95 -9.64 -17.00
#